data_AF-A0A957UXK8-F1
#
_entry.id   AF-A0A957UXK8-F1
#
_cell.length_a   1.000
_cell.length_b   1.000
_cell.length_c   1.000
_cell.angle_alpha   90.00
_cell.angle_beta   90.00
_cell.angle_gamma   90.00
#
_symmetry.space_group_name_H-M   'P 1'
#
loop_
_entity.id
_entity.type
_entity.pdbx_description
1 polymer ?
#
loop_
_entity_poly.entity_id
_entity_poly.type
_entity_poly.pdbx_seq_one_letter_code
_entity_poly.pdbx_strand_id
1 'polypeptide(L)'
;PGHSRDHVSYFEPTFRWLFCGDAFIGGRDTAWAPEFDMFAVVSSLRTMAALRPERLFPGSGTVRRTPLPDLHGKIGDLIQLAGEVARLEAGGYATGEMVEMIFKGEPRLRLWTMGHFSAANLIDACRAYNALTAPLSATTPTPPPRSRRDDLPDPPASRSTDPGDLRR
;
A
#
# COMPACT_ATOMS: atom_id res chain seq x y z
N PRO A 1 -8.88 3.46 -14.61
CA PRO A 1 -8.70 2.59 -13.41
C PRO A 1 -7.24 2.16 -13.28
N GLY A 2 -6.85 1.50 -12.18
CA GLY A 2 -5.45 1.18 -11.95
C GLY A 2 -4.79 0.25 -12.98
N HIS A 3 -5.57 -0.46 -13.80
CA HIS A 3 -5.07 -1.31 -14.88
C HIS A 3 -4.86 -0.57 -16.22
N SER A 4 -5.48 0.58 -16.41
CA SER A 4 -5.34 1.43 -17.60
C SER A 4 -5.82 2.85 -17.31
N ARG A 5 -4.95 3.83 -17.57
CA ARG A 5 -5.19 5.25 -17.27
C ARG A 5 -6.35 5.83 -18.08
N ASP A 6 -6.48 5.42 -19.33
CA ASP A 6 -7.49 5.94 -20.26
C ASP A 6 -8.81 5.16 -20.20
N HIS A 7 -8.90 4.17 -19.32
CA HIS A 7 -10.12 3.41 -19.14
C HIS A 7 -11.20 4.25 -18.44
N VAL A 8 -12.43 4.15 -18.95
CA VAL A 8 -13.61 4.84 -18.43
C VAL A 8 -14.74 3.86 -18.16
N SER A 9 -15.56 4.18 -17.16
CA SER A 9 -16.79 3.45 -16.83
C SER A 9 -17.98 4.40 -16.92
N TYR A 10 -19.13 3.90 -17.38
CA TYR A 10 -20.34 4.70 -17.57
C TYR A 10 -21.44 4.24 -16.63
N PHE A 11 -22.07 5.19 -15.94
CA PHE A 11 -23.19 4.94 -15.04
C PHE A 11 -24.47 5.57 -15.58
N GLU A 12 -25.48 4.77 -15.84
CA GLU A 12 -26.83 5.23 -16.17
C GLU A 12 -27.64 5.36 -14.87
N PRO A 13 -28.07 6.57 -14.48
CA PRO A 13 -28.64 6.83 -13.16
C PRO A 13 -30.08 6.34 -12.98
N THR A 14 -30.88 6.25 -14.05
CA THR A 14 -32.32 5.91 -13.99
C THR A 14 -32.54 4.45 -13.60
N PHE A 15 -31.84 3.54 -14.28
CA PHE A 15 -31.84 2.10 -14.07
C PHE A 15 -30.69 1.63 -13.18
N ARG A 16 -29.77 2.54 -12.84
CA ARG A 16 -28.60 2.28 -11.98
C ARG A 16 -27.69 1.20 -12.57
N TRP A 17 -27.50 1.28 -13.89
CA TRP A 17 -26.64 0.36 -14.63
C TRP A 17 -25.23 0.90 -14.71
N LEU A 18 -24.25 0.05 -14.41
CA LEU A 18 -22.84 0.40 -14.49
C LEU A 18 -22.15 -0.44 -15.57
N PHE A 19 -21.72 0.23 -16.63
CA PHE A 19 -20.88 -0.34 -17.69
C PHE A 19 -19.42 -0.08 -17.33
N CYS A 20 -18.74 -1.10 -16.81
CA CYS A 20 -17.43 -0.95 -16.17
C CYS A 20 -16.26 -1.49 -17.00
N GLY A 21 -16.51 -2.07 -18.18
CA GLY A 21 -15.46 -2.70 -18.96
C GLY A 21 -14.68 -3.73 -18.13
N ASP A 22 -13.36 -3.76 -18.24
CA ASP A 22 -12.45 -4.59 -17.47
C ASP A 22 -12.07 -4.01 -16.09
N ALA A 23 -12.64 -2.88 -15.66
CA ALA A 23 -12.45 -2.35 -14.29
C ALA A 23 -12.98 -3.32 -13.21
N PHE A 24 -13.89 -4.21 -13.59
CA PHE A 24 -14.29 -5.35 -12.77
C PHE A 24 -14.35 -6.61 -13.65
N ILE A 25 -13.54 -7.61 -13.28
CA ILE A 25 -13.66 -8.97 -13.78
C ILE A 25 -13.95 -9.85 -12.56
N GLY A 26 -14.90 -10.77 -12.70
CA GLY A 26 -15.31 -11.64 -11.59
C GLY A 26 -14.28 -12.71 -11.27
N GLY A 27 -14.39 -13.28 -10.06
CA GLY A 27 -13.40 -14.21 -9.53
C GLY A 27 -12.28 -13.49 -8.78
N ARG A 28 -11.36 -14.27 -8.21
CA ARG A 28 -10.19 -13.75 -7.49
C ARG A 28 -9.06 -13.48 -8.48
N ASP A 29 -8.33 -12.39 -8.26
CA ASP A 29 -7.11 -12.09 -9.01
C ASP A 29 -6.01 -13.11 -8.66
N THR A 30 -5.38 -13.70 -9.69
CA THR A 30 -4.30 -14.69 -9.53
C THR A 30 -3.02 -14.30 -10.27
N ALA A 31 -3.08 -13.32 -11.17
CA ALA A 31 -1.93 -12.73 -11.84
C ALA A 31 -2.28 -11.38 -12.43
N TRP A 32 -1.34 -10.44 -12.38
CA TRP A 32 -1.47 -9.08 -12.90
C TRP A 32 -0.34 -8.73 -13.87
N ALA A 33 -0.56 -7.70 -14.69
CA ALA A 33 0.48 -7.04 -15.45
C ALA A 33 1.31 -6.12 -14.52
N PRO A 34 2.60 -5.89 -14.79
CA PRO A 34 3.46 -5.09 -13.91
C PRO A 34 3.06 -3.61 -13.85
N GLU A 35 2.31 -3.09 -14.83
CA GLU A 35 1.85 -1.71 -14.87
C GLU A 35 0.57 -1.47 -14.06
N PHE A 36 -0.03 -2.53 -13.48
CA PHE A 36 -1.27 -2.39 -12.72
C PHE A 36 -0.99 -1.76 -11.36
N ASP A 37 -1.75 -0.71 -11.03
CA ASP A 37 -1.72 -0.04 -9.74
C ASP A 37 -2.88 -0.52 -8.86
N MET A 38 -2.54 -1.29 -7.82
CA MET A 38 -3.52 -1.84 -6.89
C MET A 38 -4.29 -0.77 -6.12
N PHE A 39 -3.63 0.32 -5.71
CA PHE A 39 -4.29 1.41 -5.00
C PHE A 39 -5.35 2.07 -5.89
N ALA A 40 -5.01 2.32 -7.17
CA ALA A 40 -5.93 2.88 -8.14
C ALA A 40 -7.06 1.89 -8.51
N VAL A 41 -6.79 0.58 -8.59
CA VAL A 41 -7.83 -0.46 -8.76
C VAL A 41 -8.81 -0.43 -7.58
N VAL A 42 -8.32 -0.52 -6.34
CA VAL A 42 -9.17 -0.51 -5.14
C VAL A 42 -9.97 0.79 -5.04
N SER A 43 -9.35 1.92 -5.35
CA SER A 43 -10.04 3.23 -5.39
C SER A 43 -11.15 3.26 -6.43
N SER A 44 -10.91 2.72 -7.62
CA SER A 44 -11.92 2.63 -8.68
C SER A 44 -13.10 1.72 -8.27
N LEU A 45 -12.81 0.56 -7.67
CA LEU A 45 -13.84 -0.36 -7.17
C LEU A 45 -14.70 0.31 -6.07
N ARG A 46 -14.08 1.06 -5.15
CA ARG A 46 -14.80 1.81 -4.11
C ARG A 46 -15.70 2.89 -4.71
N THR A 47 -15.23 3.63 -5.72
CA THR A 47 -16.06 4.60 -6.44
C THR A 47 -17.26 3.93 -7.10
N MET A 48 -17.05 2.79 -7.78
CA MET A 48 -18.14 2.02 -8.38
C MET A 48 -19.13 1.50 -7.33
N ALA A 49 -18.66 1.03 -6.18
CA ALA A 49 -19.52 0.56 -5.08
C ALA A 49 -20.35 1.69 -4.48
N ALA A 50 -19.79 2.89 -4.35
CA ALA A 50 -20.48 4.08 -3.82
C ALA A 50 -21.67 4.50 -4.70
N LEU A 51 -21.61 4.25 -6.01
CA LEU A 51 -22.74 4.46 -6.92
C LEU A 51 -23.93 3.53 -6.63
N ARG A 52 -23.71 2.43 -5.88
CA ARG A 52 -24.69 1.38 -5.54
C ARG A 52 -25.47 0.85 -6.76
N PRO A 53 -24.80 0.39 -7.83
CA PRO A 53 -25.48 -0.05 -9.05
C PRO A 53 -26.43 -1.22 -8.78
N GLU A 54 -27.50 -1.32 -9.58
CA GLU A 54 -28.40 -2.48 -9.56
C GLU A 54 -27.96 -3.56 -10.54
N ARG A 55 -27.24 -3.18 -11.60
CA ARG A 55 -26.61 -4.09 -12.56
C ARG A 55 -25.22 -3.61 -12.90
N LEU A 56 -24.29 -4.53 -13.03
CA LEU A 56 -22.92 -4.24 -13.47
C LEU A 56 -22.60 -5.09 -14.70
N PHE A 57 -22.13 -4.42 -15.74
CA PHE A 57 -21.80 -4.96 -17.05
C PHE A 57 -20.28 -4.90 -17.24
N PRO A 58 -19.57 -6.02 -17.02
CA PRO A 58 -18.15 -6.12 -17.37
C PRO A 58 -17.94 -6.12 -18.89
N GLY A 59 -16.73 -5.79 -19.32
CA GLY A 59 -16.29 -5.91 -20.71
C GLY A 59 -16.14 -7.37 -21.15
N SER A 60 -16.01 -8.30 -20.20
CA SER A 60 -15.97 -9.74 -20.43
C SER A 60 -16.56 -10.52 -19.25
N GLY A 61 -17.14 -11.69 -19.52
CA GLY A 61 -17.76 -12.54 -18.50
C GLY A 61 -19.24 -12.22 -18.23
N THR A 62 -19.70 -12.48 -17.01
CA THR A 62 -21.12 -12.46 -16.66
C THR A 62 -21.58 -11.12 -16.06
N VAL A 63 -22.73 -10.63 -16.53
CA VAL A 63 -23.44 -9.50 -15.93
C VAL A 63 -23.79 -9.79 -14.48
N ARG A 64 -23.44 -8.87 -13.56
CA ARG A 64 -23.76 -9.01 -12.13
C ARG A 64 -25.12 -8.41 -11.84
N ARG A 65 -26.01 -9.26 -11.32
CA ARG A 65 -27.38 -8.89 -10.92
C ARG A 65 -27.45 -8.27 -9.53
N THR A 66 -26.44 -8.52 -8.70
CA THR A 66 -26.32 -8.03 -7.33
C THR A 66 -24.88 -7.53 -7.10
N PRO A 67 -24.49 -6.40 -7.71
CA PRO A 67 -23.07 -6.05 -7.86
C PRO A 67 -22.40 -5.54 -6.59
N LEU A 68 -23.14 -5.02 -5.61
CA LEU A 68 -22.53 -4.42 -4.42
C LEU A 68 -21.75 -5.44 -3.57
N PRO A 69 -22.30 -6.63 -3.24
CA PRO A 69 -21.52 -7.70 -2.63
C PRO A 69 -20.30 -8.11 -3.46
N ASP A 70 -20.42 -8.21 -4.79
CA ASP A 70 -19.32 -8.62 -5.67
C ASP A 70 -18.17 -7.58 -5.66
N LEU A 71 -18.51 -6.29 -5.70
CA LEU A 71 -17.53 -5.19 -5.62
C LEU A 71 -16.82 -5.18 -4.26
N HIS A 72 -17.57 -5.29 -3.15
CA HIS A 72 -16.99 -5.36 -1.81
C HIS A 72 -16.16 -6.62 -1.61
N GLY A 73 -16.59 -7.76 -2.15
CA GLY A 73 -15.84 -9.00 -2.14
C GLY A 73 -14.50 -8.85 -2.83
N LYS A 74 -14.47 -8.28 -4.05
CA LYS A 74 -13.22 -8.05 -4.78
C LYS A 74 -12.28 -7.08 -4.05
N ILE A 75 -12.83 -6.01 -3.43
CA ILE A 75 -12.04 -5.09 -2.59
C ILE A 75 -11.45 -5.84 -1.39
N GLY A 76 -12.26 -6.65 -0.72
CA GLY A 76 -11.85 -7.43 0.45
C GLY A 76 -10.76 -8.44 0.11
N ASP A 77 -10.92 -9.21 -0.98
CA ASP A 77 -9.95 -10.18 -1.45
C ASP A 77 -8.58 -9.54 -1.73
N LEU A 78 -8.58 -8.38 -2.39
CA LEU A 78 -7.37 -7.61 -2.66
C LEU A 78 -6.70 -7.13 -1.36
N ILE A 79 -7.45 -6.52 -0.44
CA ILE A 79 -6.88 -6.02 0.83
C ILE A 79 -6.37 -7.18 1.69
N GLN A 80 -7.09 -8.30 1.75
CA GLN A 80 -6.67 -9.50 2.46
C GLN A 80 -5.37 -10.06 1.88
N LEU A 81 -5.27 -10.12 0.55
CA LEU A 81 -4.04 -10.55 -0.12
C LEU A 81 -2.86 -9.63 0.21
N ALA A 82 -3.06 -8.31 0.20
CA ALA A 82 -2.04 -7.35 0.61
C ALA A 82 -1.58 -7.57 2.07
N GLY A 83 -2.51 -7.83 2.99
CA GLY A 83 -2.19 -8.17 4.38
C GLY A 83 -1.39 -9.49 4.51
N GLU A 84 -1.75 -10.50 3.72
CA GLU A 84 -1.02 -11.78 3.70
C GLU A 84 0.41 -11.61 3.14
N VAL A 85 0.57 -10.82 2.07
CA VAL A 85 1.90 -10.47 1.54
C VAL A 85 2.74 -9.76 2.60
N ALA A 86 2.20 -8.75 3.30
CA ALA A 86 2.91 -8.06 4.36
C ALA A 86 3.35 -9.00 5.51
N ARG A 87 2.48 -9.95 5.88
CA ARG A 87 2.78 -10.97 6.91
C ARG A 87 3.94 -11.87 6.50
N LEU A 88 3.96 -12.32 5.24
CA LEU A 88 5.05 -13.15 4.71
C LEU A 88 6.34 -12.35 4.52
N GLU A 89 6.27 -11.08 4.15
CA GLU A 89 7.45 -10.21 4.08
C GLU A 89 8.09 -10.03 5.45
N ALA A 90 7.30 -9.79 6.49
CA ALA A 90 7.80 -9.71 7.87
C ALA A 90 8.43 -11.05 8.34
N GLY A 91 8.03 -12.18 7.75
CA GLY A 91 8.61 -13.49 7.97
C GLY A 91 9.89 -13.78 7.16
N GLY A 92 10.30 -12.86 6.27
CA GLY A 92 11.53 -13.00 5.46
C GLY A 92 11.39 -13.91 4.23
N TYR A 93 10.17 -14.27 3.82
CA TYR A 93 9.94 -15.09 2.63
C TYR A 93 10.24 -14.30 1.34
N ALA A 94 10.86 -14.95 0.36
CA ALA A 94 11.11 -14.39 -0.96
C ALA A 94 9.85 -14.44 -1.85
N THR A 95 9.79 -13.60 -2.90
CA THR A 95 8.62 -13.54 -3.81
C THR A 95 8.23 -14.90 -4.37
N GLY A 96 9.20 -15.72 -4.82
CA GLY A 96 8.92 -17.05 -5.37
C GLY A 96 8.28 -18.00 -4.35
N GLU A 97 8.67 -17.92 -3.08
CA GLU A 97 8.08 -18.71 -2.00
C GLU A 97 6.64 -18.26 -1.72
N MET A 98 6.39 -16.95 -1.73
CA MET A 98 5.03 -16.41 -1.61
C MET A 98 4.14 -16.84 -2.79
N VAL A 99 4.67 -16.86 -4.02
CA VAL A 99 3.93 -17.35 -5.19
C VAL A 99 3.48 -18.80 -4.97
N GLU A 100 4.39 -19.66 -4.49
CA GLU A 100 4.07 -21.05 -4.21
C GLU A 100 3.05 -21.18 -3.07
N MET A 101 3.24 -20.47 -1.97
CA MET A 101 2.36 -20.56 -0.80
C MET A 101 0.95 -20.02 -1.03
N ILE A 102 0.83 -18.87 -1.70
CA ILE A 102 -0.46 -18.16 -1.88
C ILE A 102 -1.19 -18.71 -3.11
N PHE A 103 -0.50 -18.87 -4.23
CA PHE A 103 -1.12 -19.16 -5.53
C PHE A 103 -0.91 -20.59 -6.00
N LYS A 104 -0.10 -21.40 -5.28
CA LYS A 104 0.28 -22.77 -5.68
C LYS A 104 1.07 -22.78 -6.99
N GLY A 105 1.93 -21.78 -7.14
CA GLY A 105 2.76 -21.57 -8.30
C GLY A 105 2.20 -20.52 -9.27
N GLU A 106 2.97 -20.24 -10.32
CA GLU A 106 2.57 -19.29 -11.35
C GLU A 106 1.39 -19.81 -12.18
N PRO A 107 0.36 -18.99 -12.47
CA PRO A 107 -0.74 -19.44 -13.30
C PRO A 107 -0.26 -19.69 -14.72
N ARG A 108 -0.94 -20.62 -15.41
CA ARG A 108 -0.65 -20.96 -16.82
C ARG A 108 -0.61 -19.73 -17.71
N LEU A 109 -1.44 -18.72 -17.42
CA LEU A 109 -1.50 -17.43 -18.11
C LEU A 109 -0.12 -16.77 -18.28
N ARG A 110 0.79 -16.95 -17.31
CA ARG A 110 2.17 -16.45 -17.40
C ARG A 110 2.90 -16.95 -18.64
N LEU A 111 2.73 -18.22 -18.99
CA LEU A 111 3.37 -18.78 -20.19
C LEU A 111 2.78 -18.17 -21.47
N TRP A 112 1.45 -18.06 -21.55
CA TRP A 112 0.75 -17.52 -22.72
C TRP A 112 1.02 -16.03 -22.95
N THR A 113 1.31 -15.31 -21.88
CA THR A 113 1.62 -13.87 -21.91
C THR A 113 3.13 -13.60 -21.90
N MET A 114 3.96 -14.63 -22.09
CA MET A 114 5.43 -14.52 -22.06
C MET A 114 5.98 -13.85 -20.78
N GLY A 115 5.29 -14.02 -19.65
CA GLY A 115 5.64 -13.44 -18.36
C GLY A 115 4.97 -12.10 -18.03
N HIS A 116 4.22 -11.50 -18.97
CA HIS A 116 3.61 -10.20 -18.73
C HIS A 116 2.55 -10.26 -17.62
N PHE A 117 1.71 -11.30 -17.58
CA PHE A 117 0.83 -11.56 -16.44
C PHE A 117 1.46 -12.60 -15.52
N SER A 118 1.68 -12.26 -14.25
CA SER A 118 2.22 -13.21 -13.26
C SER A 118 1.67 -12.99 -11.86
N ALA A 119 1.75 -14.04 -11.03
CA ALA A 119 1.46 -13.96 -9.60
C ALA A 119 2.51 -13.10 -8.88
N ALA A 120 3.77 -13.16 -9.32
CA ALA A 120 4.84 -12.29 -8.82
C ALA A 120 4.49 -10.80 -8.96
N ASN A 121 3.98 -10.37 -10.13
CA ASN A 121 3.56 -8.98 -10.33
C ASN A 121 2.41 -8.58 -9.40
N LEU A 122 1.49 -9.51 -9.09
CA LEU A 122 0.41 -9.25 -8.15
C LEU A 122 0.95 -9.08 -6.72
N ILE A 123 1.97 -9.84 -6.32
CA ILE A 123 2.68 -9.64 -5.05
C ILE A 123 3.35 -8.26 -5.02
N ASP A 124 4.02 -7.86 -6.10
CA ASP A 124 4.66 -6.55 -6.19
C ASP A 124 3.64 -5.40 -6.14
N ALA A 125 2.47 -5.57 -6.76
CA ALA A 125 1.37 -4.62 -6.65
C ALA A 125 0.84 -4.52 -5.20
N CYS A 126 0.78 -5.64 -4.46
CA CYS A 126 0.45 -5.66 -3.03
C CYS A 126 1.47 -4.93 -2.18
N ARG A 127 2.78 -5.10 -2.46
CA ARG A 127 3.85 -4.36 -1.78
C ARG A 127 3.71 -2.86 -1.98
N ALA A 128 3.48 -2.43 -3.22
CA ALA A 128 3.27 -1.02 -3.54
C ALA A 128 2.04 -0.46 -2.81
N TYR A 129 0.94 -1.21 -2.77
CA TYR A 129 -0.26 -0.85 -2.01
C TYR A 129 0.03 -0.70 -0.51
N ASN A 130 0.74 -1.66 0.08
CA ASN A 130 1.11 -1.63 1.50
C ASN A 130 2.02 -0.44 1.82
N ALA A 131 3.00 -0.13 0.97
CA ALA A 131 3.88 1.02 1.16
C ALA A 131 3.10 2.35 1.17
N LEU A 132 2.05 2.47 0.36
CA LEU A 132 1.19 3.67 0.30
C LEU A 132 0.15 3.76 1.42
N THR A 133 -0.25 2.61 1.98
CA THR A 133 -1.35 2.53 2.96
C THR A 133 -0.89 2.19 4.38
N ALA A 134 0.38 1.86 4.56
CA ALA A 134 0.97 1.70 5.87
C ALA A 134 0.71 2.97 6.70
N PRO A 135 0.28 2.84 7.96
CA PRO A 135 0.15 3.99 8.82
C PRO A 135 1.50 4.71 8.84
N LEU A 136 1.48 6.03 8.67
CA LEU A 136 2.63 6.88 8.92
C LEU A 136 3.06 6.61 10.37
N SER A 137 3.98 5.67 10.55
CA SER A 137 4.64 5.50 11.84
C SER A 137 5.28 6.85 12.09
N ALA A 138 4.82 7.51 13.16
CA ALA A 138 5.27 8.84 13.55
C ALA A 138 6.78 8.90 13.34
N THR A 139 7.20 9.65 12.31
CA THR A 139 8.61 9.91 12.08
C THR A 139 9.08 10.58 13.35
N THR A 140 9.75 9.83 14.22
CA THR A 140 10.33 10.41 15.42
C THR A 140 11.39 11.36 14.88
N PRO A 141 11.28 12.68 15.09
CA PRO A 141 12.33 13.57 14.64
C PRO A 141 13.58 13.12 15.38
N THR A 142 14.63 12.79 14.63
CA THR A 142 15.97 12.61 15.18
C THR A 142 16.24 13.81 16.09
N PRO A 143 16.47 13.61 17.40
CA PRO A 143 16.74 14.74 18.27
C PRO A 143 18.01 15.44 17.74
N PRO A 144 18.03 16.78 17.73
CA PRO A 144 19.20 17.51 17.25
C PRO A 144 20.44 17.02 18.01
N PRO A 145 21.62 16.97 17.36
CA PRO A 145 22.85 16.60 18.05
C PRO A 145 23.00 17.52 19.27
N ARG A 146 23.15 16.91 20.45
CA ARG A 146 23.42 17.62 21.70
C ARG A 146 24.57 18.60 21.41
N SER A 147 24.29 19.91 21.51
CA SER A 147 25.36 20.90 21.51
C SER A 147 26.35 20.49 22.60
N ARG A 148 27.62 20.31 22.20
CA ARG A 148 28.73 20.30 23.13
C ARG A 148 28.57 21.55 24.01
N ARG A 149 28.45 21.35 25.32
CA ARG A 149 28.61 22.44 26.28
C ARG A 149 29.98 23.05 26.00
N ASP A 150 29.99 24.35 25.76
CA ASP A 150 31.20 25.14 25.70
C ASP A 150 31.99 24.93 26.99
N ASP A 151 33.23 24.47 26.84
CA ASP A 151 34.23 24.43 27.91
C ASP A 151 34.55 25.88 28.31
N LEU A 152 33.85 26.39 29.32
CA LEU A 152 34.27 27.63 29.99
C LEU A 152 35.48 27.32 30.88
N PRO A 153 36.60 28.06 30.74
CA PRO A 153 37.74 27.90 31.61
C PRO A 153 37.45 28.42 33.03
N ASP A 154 38.00 27.71 34.03
CA ASP A 154 37.90 28.04 35.44
C ASP A 154 38.48 29.43 35.76
N PRO A 155 37.90 30.18 36.71
CA PRO A 155 38.43 31.48 37.12
C PRO A 155 39.72 31.29 37.96
N PRO A 156 40.70 32.22 37.86
CA PRO A 156 41.93 32.11 38.62
C PRO A 156 41.69 32.38 40.12
N ALA A 157 42.43 31.63 40.95
CA ALA A 157 42.42 31.75 42.40
C ALA A 157 42.81 33.16 42.87
N SER A 158 41.90 33.83 43.59
CA SER A 158 42.20 35.09 44.26
C SER A 158 43.20 34.84 45.39
N ARG A 159 44.33 35.56 45.38
CA ARG A 159 45.26 35.65 46.50
C ARG A 159 44.66 36.56 47.56
N SER A 160 44.42 35.98 48.73
CA SER A 160 44.16 36.67 49.98
C SER A 160 45.26 37.72 50.26
N THR A 161 44.84 38.94 50.57
CA THR A 161 45.66 39.94 51.27
C THR A 161 44.79 40.51 52.39
N ASP A 162 44.96 39.94 53.57
CA ASP A 162 44.40 40.38 54.84
C ASP A 162 45.40 41.36 55.51
N PRO A 163 45.04 42.63 55.79
CA PRO A 163 45.90 43.56 56.51
C PRO A 163 45.47 43.60 57.99
N GLY A 164 46.05 42.72 58.82
CA GLY A 164 45.55 42.52 60.18
C GLY A 164 46.50 41.88 61.19
N ASP A 165 47.82 42.13 61.10
CA ASP A 165 48.75 41.94 62.23
C ASP A 165 50.01 42.77 61.87
N LEU A 166 50.38 43.84 62.56
CA LEU A 166 51.01 43.80 63.88
C LEU A 166 50.90 45.19 64.54
N ARG A 167 50.23 45.22 65.70
CA ARG A 167 50.53 46.18 66.79
C ARG A 167 51.38 45.45 67.82
N ARG A 168 52.69 45.70 67.84
CA ARG A 168 53.56 45.81 69.03
C ARG A 168 55.01 46.04 68.61
#